data_AF-A0A2T2QYP3-F1
#
_entry.id   AF-A0A2T2QYP3-F1
#
_cell.length_a   1.000
_cell.length_b   1.000
_cell.length_c   1.000
_cell.angle_alpha   90.00
_cell.angle_beta   90.00
_cell.angle_gamma   90.00
#
_symmetry.space_group_name_H-M   'P 1'
#
loop_
_entity.id
_entity.type
_entity.pdbx_description
1 polymer ?
#
loop_
_entity_poly.entity_id
_entity_poly.type
_entity_poly.pdbx_seq_one_letter_code
_entity_poly.pdbx_strand_id
1 'polypeptide(L)'
;MKHSYLLGLTFISGFCIMAVEITASRVLAPFFGSSLFVWTNIIGIVMVALSLGYHYGGKLADSRPQLEVILGLHLVAGLIFITIPFLIRPVSNFL
;
A
#
# COMPACT_ATOMS: atom_id res chain seq x y z
N MET A 1 4.79 -0.53 -27.77
CA MET A 1 4.66 0.71 -26.96
C MET A 1 3.69 0.61 -25.77
N LYS A 2 2.87 -0.45 -25.60
CA LYS A 2 1.97 -0.62 -24.44
C LYS A 2 2.64 -1.10 -23.14
N HIS A 3 3.81 -1.75 -23.21
CA HIS A 3 4.48 -2.34 -22.04
C HIS A 3 5.19 -1.32 -21.13
N SER A 4 5.71 -0.22 -21.68
CA SER A 4 6.44 0.79 -20.89
C SER A 4 5.57 1.52 -19.87
N TYR A 5 4.28 1.73 -20.18
CA TYR A 5 3.34 2.37 -19.26
C TYR A 5 3.00 1.50 -18.04
N LEU A 6 2.91 0.17 -18.25
CA LEU A 6 2.68 -0.77 -17.16
C LEU A 6 3.89 -0.82 -16.21
N LEU A 7 5.11 -0.80 -16.76
CA LEU A 7 6.34 -0.74 -15.94
C LEU A 7 6.39 0.55 -15.10
N GLY A 8 6.07 1.70 -15.70
CA GLY A 8 6.00 2.96 -14.98
C GLY A 8 4.96 2.96 -13.86
N LEU A 9 3.78 2.40 -14.12
CA LEU A 9 2.71 2.28 -13.12
C LEU A 9 3.13 1.37 -11.95
N THR A 10 3.67 0.19 -12.23
CA THR A 10 4.12 -0.75 -11.19
C THR A 10 5.28 -0.16 -10.38
N PHE A 11 6.18 0.57 -11.03
CA PHE A 11 7.26 1.26 -10.35
C PHE A 11 6.74 2.33 -9.38
N ILE A 12 5.82 3.19 -9.84
CA ILE A 12 5.20 4.23 -8.99
C ILE A 12 4.42 3.58 -7.85
N SER A 13 3.67 2.51 -8.12
CA SER A 13 2.96 1.76 -7.08
C SER A 13 3.92 1.24 -6.00
N GLY A 14 5.03 0.62 -6.39
CA GLY A 14 6.04 0.15 -5.44
C GLY A 14 6.67 1.30 -4.65
N PHE A 15 6.98 2.41 -5.33
CA PHE A 15 7.50 3.61 -4.69
C PHE A 15 6.52 4.18 -3.64
N CYS A 16 5.23 4.25 -3.95
CA CYS A 16 4.19 4.69 -3.01
C CYS A 16 4.12 3.78 -1.77
N ILE A 17 4.19 2.46 -1.95
CA ILE A 17 4.16 1.50 -0.85
C ILE A 17 5.35 1.69 0.08
N MET A 18 6.55 1.87 -0.48
CA MET A 18 7.76 2.18 0.30
C MET A 18 7.68 3.52 1.03
N ALA A 19 7.16 4.55 0.37
CA ALA A 19 6.96 5.85 1.01
C ALA A 19 6.01 5.75 2.21
N VAL A 20 4.93 4.97 2.08
CA VAL A 20 3.97 4.71 3.16
C VAL A 20 4.62 3.93 4.29
N GLU A 21 5.40 2.90 4.00
CA GLU A 21 6.10 2.10 5.01
C GLU A 21 7.04 2.95 5.88
N ILE A 22 7.84 3.80 5.23
CA ILE A 22 8.76 4.72 5.92
C ILE A 22 7.96 5.74 6.74
N THR A 23 6.88 6.29 6.20
CA THR A 23 6.03 7.26 6.91
C THR A 23 5.34 6.63 8.12
N ALA A 24 4.86 5.39 7.99
CA ALA A 24 4.24 4.64 9.07
C ALA A 24 5.21 4.46 10.25
N SER A 25 6.48 4.13 9.97
CA SER A 25 7.50 4.01 11.03
C SER A 25 7.69 5.31 11.81
N ARG A 26 7.59 6.47 11.13
CA ARG A 26 7.71 7.80 11.75
C ARG A 26 6.48 8.20 12.55
N VAL A 27 5.29 7.84 12.09
CA VAL A 27 4.03 8.07 12.81
C VAL A 27 3.95 7.22 14.08
N LEU A 28 4.46 5.98 14.05
CA LEU A 28 4.47 5.09 15.21
C LEU A 28 5.60 5.42 16.20
N ALA A 29 6.70 6.05 15.77
CA ALA A 29 7.85 6.37 16.59
C ALA A 29 7.53 7.09 17.93
N PRO A 30 6.65 8.11 18.00
CA PRO A 30 6.33 8.76 19.27
C PRO A 30 5.53 7.89 20.25
N PHE A 31 4.78 6.89 19.76
CA PHE A 31 3.92 6.04 20.60
C PHE A 31 4.61 4.75 21.06
N PHE A 32 5.38 4.12 20.17
CA PHE A 32 5.98 2.80 20.39
C PHE A 32 7.51 2.81 20.37
N GLY A 33 8.14 3.96 20.11
CA GLY A 33 9.59 4.08 19.93
C GLY A 33 10.08 3.62 18.55
N SER A 34 11.36 3.85 18.27
CA SER A 34 12.02 3.43 17.02
C SER A 34 12.76 2.10 17.16
N SER A 35 12.12 1.08 17.74
CA SER A 35 12.74 -0.23 17.94
C SER A 35 12.67 -1.10 16.68
N LEU A 36 13.65 -1.99 16.51
CA LEU A 36 13.66 -2.98 15.41
C LEU A 36 12.37 -3.82 15.39
N PHE A 37 11.80 -4.11 16.57
CA PHE A 37 10.52 -4.82 16.69
C PHE A 37 9.37 -4.10 15.96
N VAL A 38 9.28 -2.78 16.05
CA VAL A 38 8.22 -2.00 15.38
C VAL A 38 8.43 -2.03 13.87
N TRP A 39 9.67 -1.84 13.41
CA TRP A 39 9.98 -1.91 11.98
C TRP A 39 9.67 -3.29 11.40
N THR A 40 10.13 -4.38 12.05
CA THR A 40 9.82 -5.73 11.58
C THR A 40 8.32 -6.01 11.55
N ASN A 41 7.56 -5.48 12.51
CA ASN A 41 6.11 -5.61 12.51
C ASN A 41 5.47 -4.89 11.32
N ILE A 42 5.91 -3.66 11.02
CA ILE A 42 5.46 -2.89 9.86
C ILE A 42 5.74 -3.65 8.56
N ILE A 43 6.97 -4.11 8.35
CA ILE A 43 7.33 -4.91 7.15
C ILE A 43 6.45 -6.16 7.07
N GLY A 44 6.26 -6.86 8.19
CA GLY A 44 5.44 -8.07 8.25
C GLY A 44 4.01 -7.81 7.80
N ILE A 45 3.38 -6.74 8.30
CA ILE A 45 2.03 -6.34 7.89
C ILE A 45 1.99 -5.96 6.41
N VAL A 46 2.96 -5.18 5.92
CA VAL A 46 3.04 -4.79 4.50
C VAL A 46 3.18 -6.01 3.59
N MET A 47 4.03 -6.97 3.96
CA MET A 47 4.21 -8.21 3.19
C MET A 47 2.95 -9.07 3.17
N VAL A 48 2.24 -9.18 4.30
CA VAL A 48 0.95 -9.89 4.36
C VAL A 48 -0.09 -9.19 3.49
N ALA A 49 -0.18 -7.86 3.58
CA ALA A 49 -1.10 -7.07 2.77
C ALA A 49 -0.80 -7.19 1.26
N LEU A 50 0.48 -7.15 0.88
CA LEU A 50 0.93 -7.37 -0.49
C LEU A 50 0.60 -8.77 -0.99
N SER A 51 0.86 -9.81 -0.17
CA SER A 51 0.55 -11.19 -0.52
C SER A 51 -0.94 -11.40 -0.78
N LEU A 52 -1.80 -10.89 0.11
CA LEU A 52 -3.24 -10.90 -0.09
C LEU A 52 -3.65 -10.12 -1.34
N GLY A 53 -3.08 -8.92 -1.53
CA GLY A 53 -3.31 -8.08 -2.70
C GLY A 53 -2.94 -8.77 -4.01
N TYR A 54 -1.80 -9.46 -4.09
CA TYR A 54 -1.38 -10.21 -5.26
C TYR A 54 -2.23 -11.47 -5.48
N HIS A 55 -2.64 -12.16 -4.42
CA HIS A 55 -3.51 -13.32 -4.54
C HIS A 55 -4.88 -12.95 -5.12
N TYR A 56 -5.55 -11.95 -4.54
CA TYR A 56 -6.87 -11.51 -5.02
C TYR A 56 -6.76 -10.73 -6.34
N GLY A 57 -5.76 -9.86 -6.47
CA GLY A 57 -5.52 -9.07 -7.67
C GLY A 57 -5.11 -9.92 -8.87
N GLY A 58 -4.26 -10.94 -8.67
CA GLY A 58 -3.87 -11.90 -9.69
C GLY A 58 -5.06 -12.76 -10.14
N LYS A 59 -5.84 -13.29 -9.20
CA LYS A 59 -7.05 -14.06 -9.51
C LYS A 59 -8.08 -13.25 -10.30
N LEU A 60 -8.22 -11.95 -10.00
CA LEU A 60 -9.12 -11.05 -10.73
C LEU A 60 -8.56 -10.68 -12.11
N ALA A 61 -7.25 -10.47 -12.24
CA ALA A 61 -6.58 -10.21 -13.51
C ALA A 61 -6.68 -11.40 -14.47
N ASP A 62 -6.56 -12.64 -13.96
CA ASP A 62 -6.72 -13.86 -14.75
C ASP A 62 -8.17 -14.07 -15.21
N SER A 63 -9.15 -13.61 -14.42
CA SER A 63 -10.57 -13.74 -14.77
C SER A 63 -11.01 -12.72 -15.82
N ARG A 64 -10.38 -11.55 -15.91
CA ARG A 64 -10.63 -10.52 -16.94
C ARG A 64 -9.35 -9.77 -17.31
N PRO A 65 -8.62 -10.20 -18.36
CA PRO A 65 -7.38 -9.55 -18.82
C PRO A 65 -7.64 -8.23 -19.59
N GLN A 66 -8.54 -7.38 -19.06
CA GLN A 66 -8.85 -6.07 -19.60
C GLN A 66 -8.11 -5.00 -18.79
N LEU A 67 -7.41 -4.10 -19.50
CA LEU A 67 -6.63 -2.99 -18.92
C LEU A 67 -7.48 -2.12 -17.98
N GLU A 68 -8.78 -2.01 -18.25
CA GLU A 68 -9.76 -1.25 -17.47
C GLU A 68 -9.95 -1.81 -16.06
N VAL A 69 -9.88 -3.13 -15.87
CA VAL A 69 -10.02 -3.76 -14.55
C VAL A 69 -8.79 -3.47 -13.69
N ILE A 70 -7.60 -3.51 -14.30
CA ILE A 70 -6.33 -3.21 -13.61
C ILE A 70 -6.28 -1.73 -13.21
N LEU A 71 -6.68 -0.83 -14.12
CA LEU A 71 -6.77 0.61 -13.85
C LEU A 71 -7.82 0.93 -12.77
N GLY A 72 -8.99 0.27 -12.82
CA GLY A 72 -10.03 0.40 -11.81
C GLY A 72 -9.56 -0.04 -10.43
N LEU A 73 -8.83 -1.16 -10.34
CA LEU A 73 -8.27 -1.66 -9.08
C LEU A 73 -7.24 -0.68 -8.49
N HIS A 74 -6.40 -0.09 -9.35
CA HIS A 74 -5.42 0.91 -8.95
C HIS A 74 -6.07 2.21 -8.47
N LEU A 75 -7.16 2.64 -9.11
CA LEU A 75 -7.94 3.80 -8.67
C LEU A 75 -8.60 3.57 -7.32
N VAL A 76 -9.21 2.40 -7.10
CA VAL A 76 -9.80 2.06 -5.80
C VAL A 76 -8.73 2.00 -4.71
N ALA A 77 -7.57 1.40 -5.00
CA ALA A 77 -6.43 1.41 -4.08
C ALA A 77 -6.00 2.85 -3.75
N GLY A 78 -5.81 3.71 -4.75
CA GLY A 78 -5.48 5.12 -4.55
C GLY A 78 -6.52 5.88 -3.71
N LEU A 79 -7.81 5.59 -3.92
CA LEU A 79 -8.90 6.19 -3.14
C LEU A 79 -8.83 5.78 -1.66
N ILE A 80 -8.51 4.52 -1.39
CA ILE A 80 -8.30 4.01 -0.02
C ILE A 80 -7.05 4.66 0.60
N PHE A 81 -5.98 4.86 -0.17
CA PHE A 81 -4.79 5.55 0.34
C PHE A 81 -5.07 7.01 0.72
N ILE A 82 -5.99 7.69 0.04
CA ILE A 82 -6.40 9.07 0.38
C ILE A 82 -7.08 9.16 1.75
N THR A 83 -7.73 8.09 2.24
CA THR A 83 -8.39 8.11 3.55
C THR A 83 -7.42 7.91 4.71
N ILE A 84 -6.21 7.39 4.46
CA ILE A 84 -5.15 7.19 5.47
C ILE A 84 -4.81 8.47 6.26
N PRO A 85 -4.48 9.62 5.63
CA PRO A 85 -4.17 10.84 6.37
C PRO A 85 -5.35 11.37 7.21
N PHE A 86 -6.58 11.03 6.85
CA PHE A 86 -7.76 11.40 7.64
C PHE A 86 -7.92 10.53 8.88
N LEU A 87 -7.54 9.25 8.81
CA LEU A 87 -7.54 8.30 9.93
C LEU A 87 -6.41 8.53 10.95
N ILE A 88 -5.33 9.18 10.54
CA ILE A 88 -4.21 9.50 11.45
C ILE A 88 -4.64 10.45 12.56
N ARG A 89 -5.50 11.43 12.27
CA ARG A 89 -5.99 12.43 13.23
C ARG A 89 -6.81 11.85 14.40
N PRO A 90 -7.79 10.94 14.19
CA PRO A 90 -8.51 10.32 15.30
C PRO A 90 -7.64 9.32 16.07
N VAL A 91 -6.74 8.58 15.41
CA VAL A 91 -5.82 7.65 16.10
C VAL A 91 -4.85 8.39 17.01
N SER A 92 -4.30 9.53 16.60
CA SER A 92 -3.39 10.33 17.43
C SER A 92 -4.06 10.96 18.65
N ASN A 93 -5.39 11.12 18.63
CA ASN A 93 -6.15 11.62 19.77
C ASN A 93 -6.60 10.50 20.72
N PHE A 94 -6.49 9.23 20.30
CA PHE A 94 -6.93 8.07 21.08
C PHE A 94 -5.77 7.35 21.81
N LEU A 95 -4.55 7.46 21.29
CA LEU A 95 -3.31 7.07 21.99
C LEU A 95 -2.77 8.21 22.85
#